data_AF-A0A8T6M7I7-F1
#
_entry.id   AF-A0A8T6M7I7-F1
#
_cell.length_a   1.000
_cell.length_b   1.000
_cell.length_c   1.000
_cell.angle_alpha   90.00
_cell.angle_beta   90.00
_cell.angle_gamma   90.00
#
_symmetry.space_group_name_H-M   'P 1'
#
loop_
_entity.id
_entity.type
_entity.pdbx_description
1 polymer ?
#
loop_
_entity_poly.entity_id
_entity_poly.type
_entity_poly.pdbx_seq_one_letter_code
_entity_poly.pdbx_strand_id
1 'polypeptide(L)'
;MSLVYEPSEDSYLLQEVLMNHLKKRSKKIKIIEIGTGSGIQLETLKKMGFKNLSGVDKNEDAINLCKQKGFEVIWSNLFSNIKEKFDLIIFNPPYLPADKREDTESAISTSGGKNGSELINKFLVEAKTHLEIKGKII
;
A
#
# COMPACT_ATOMS: atom_id res chain seq x y z
N MET A 1 9.22 -20.16 2.41
CA MET A 1 9.10 -19.16 3.48
C MET A 1 8.23 -18.05 2.92
N SER A 2 7.22 -17.55 3.64
CA SER A 2 6.39 -16.45 3.14
C SER A 2 7.25 -15.18 3.09
N LEU A 3 7.44 -14.60 1.90
CA LEU A 3 8.22 -13.36 1.71
C LEU A 3 7.38 -12.10 1.98
N VAL A 4 6.27 -12.23 2.71
CA VAL A 4 5.36 -11.13 3.01
C VAL A 4 5.88 -10.36 4.22
N TYR A 5 5.93 -9.04 4.09
CA TYR A 5 6.27 -8.15 5.20
C TYR A 5 5.26 -8.26 6.33
N GLU A 6 5.75 -8.61 7.52
CA GLU A 6 4.94 -8.64 8.74
C GLU A 6 4.74 -7.22 9.28
N PRO A 7 3.52 -6.85 9.72
CA PRO A 7 3.27 -5.52 10.28
C PRO A 7 4.22 -5.14 11.40
N SER A 8 4.84 -3.97 11.26
CA SER A 8 5.75 -3.41 12.26
C SER A 8 5.27 -2.02 12.72
N GLU A 9 6.09 -1.30 13.49
CA GLU A 9 5.78 0.03 14.03
C GLU A 9 5.25 1.01 12.96
N ASP A 10 5.85 0.99 11.77
CA ASP A 10 5.44 1.82 10.63
C ASP A 10 4.01 1.51 10.17
N SER A 11 3.65 0.24 10.14
CA SER A 11 2.34 -0.27 9.77
C SER A 11 1.28 0.16 10.78
N TYR A 12 1.60 0.10 12.07
CA TYR A 12 0.68 0.54 13.13
C TYR A 12 0.54 2.07 13.18
N LEU A 13 1.61 2.81 12.92
CA LEU A 13 1.55 4.27 12.79
C LEU A 13 0.62 4.68 11.64
N LEU A 14 0.78 4.08 10.46
CA LEU A 14 -0.11 4.33 9.33
C LEU A 14 -1.56 3.94 9.65
N GLN A 15 -1.76 2.82 10.33
CA GLN A 15 -3.09 2.38 10.76
C GLN A 15 -3.77 3.45 11.64
N GLU A 16 -3.05 4.01 12.61
CA GLU A 16 -3.55 5.07 13.47
C GLU A 16 -3.90 6.34 12.67
N VAL A 17 -3.03 6.75 11.75
CA VAL A 17 -3.25 7.90 10.86
C VAL A 17 -4.52 7.71 10.03
N LEU A 18 -4.68 6.53 9.40
CA LEU A 18 -5.87 6.21 8.62
C LEU A 18 -7.13 6.22 9.48
N MET A 19 -7.09 5.61 10.66
CA MET A 19 -8.23 5.60 11.58
C MET A 19 -8.63 7.02 11.97
N ASN A 20 -7.68 7.87 12.32
CA ASN A 20 -7.95 9.24 12.74
C ASN A 20 -8.47 10.11 11.60
N HIS A 21 -7.83 10.05 10.43
CA HIS A 21 -8.16 10.90 9.29
C HIS A 21 -9.48 10.51 8.60
N LEU A 22 -9.84 9.23 8.66
CA LEU A 22 -11.00 8.69 7.94
C LEU A 22 -12.25 8.48 8.80
N LYS A 23 -12.18 8.81 10.11
CA LYS A 23 -13.32 8.75 11.06
C LYS A 23 -14.61 9.34 10.49
N LYS A 24 -14.54 10.54 9.92
CA LYS A 24 -15.71 11.29 9.39
C LYS A 24 -15.85 11.20 7.87
N ARG A 25 -15.03 10.39 7.20
CA ARG A 25 -15.05 10.27 5.74
C ARG A 25 -16.20 9.36 5.30
N SER A 26 -16.81 9.69 4.15
CA SER A 26 -17.83 8.84 3.53
C SER A 26 -17.29 7.43 3.29
N LYS A 27 -18.05 6.40 3.68
CA LYS A 27 -17.65 4.98 3.54
C LYS A 27 -17.77 4.44 2.11
N LYS A 28 -18.25 5.27 1.19
CA LYS A 28 -18.41 4.96 -0.25
C LYS A 28 -17.22 5.37 -1.11
N ILE A 29 -16.21 6.06 -0.53
CA ILE A 29 -15.03 6.47 -1.28
C ILE A 29 -14.26 5.26 -1.82
N LYS A 30 -13.62 5.43 -2.97
CA LYS A 30 -12.79 4.40 -3.60
C LYS A 30 -11.35 4.49 -3.11
N ILE A 31 -10.84 3.40 -2.54
CA ILE A 31 -9.53 3.34 -1.91
C ILE A 31 -8.67 2.26 -2.56
N ILE A 32 -7.41 2.58 -2.82
CA ILE A 32 -6.38 1.63 -3.23
C ILE A 32 -5.19 1.69 -2.28
N GLU A 33 -4.70 0.53 -1.86
CA GLU A 33 -3.40 0.39 -1.18
C GLU A 33 -2.35 -0.11 -2.17
N ILE A 34 -1.24 0.61 -2.29
CA ILE A 34 -0.07 0.22 -3.06
C ILE A 34 0.90 -0.53 -2.14
N GLY A 35 1.34 -1.73 -2.52
CA GLY A 35 2.21 -2.56 -1.69
C GLY A 35 1.47 -3.08 -0.45
N THR A 36 0.42 -3.88 -0.67
CA THR A 36 -0.46 -4.37 0.41
C THR A 36 0.24 -5.17 1.51
N GLY A 37 1.32 -5.88 1.19
CA GLY A 37 1.99 -6.77 2.15
C GLY A 37 1.00 -7.72 2.82
N SER A 38 0.89 -7.64 4.15
CA SER A 38 -0.05 -8.44 4.93
C SER A 38 -1.53 -8.09 4.72
N GLY A 39 -1.85 -6.92 4.17
CA GLY A 39 -3.21 -6.39 4.03
C GLY A 39 -3.78 -5.74 5.29
N ILE A 40 -2.94 -5.45 6.29
CA ILE A 40 -3.38 -4.87 7.58
C ILE A 40 -4.18 -3.57 7.41
N GLN A 41 -3.81 -2.71 6.44
CA GLN A 41 -4.54 -1.45 6.23
C GLN A 41 -5.91 -1.71 5.58
N LEU A 42 -5.99 -2.59 4.57
CA LEU A 42 -7.26 -3.02 3.99
C LEU A 42 -8.20 -3.61 5.05
N GLU A 43 -7.69 -4.46 5.96
CA GLU A 43 -8.48 -5.00 7.08
C GLU A 43 -8.98 -3.91 8.01
N THR A 44 -8.13 -2.95 8.33
CA THR A 44 -8.50 -1.81 9.18
C THR A 44 -9.61 -0.99 8.52
N LEU A 45 -9.48 -0.66 7.24
CA LEU A 45 -10.48 0.10 6.51
C LEU A 45 -11.80 -0.67 6.39
N LYS A 46 -11.74 -1.98 6.17
CA LYS A 46 -12.93 -2.84 6.16
C LYS A 46 -13.65 -2.82 7.51
N LYS A 47 -12.91 -2.93 8.62
CA LYS A 47 -13.45 -2.80 9.99
C LYS A 47 -14.04 -1.42 10.26
N MET A 48 -13.47 -0.37 9.66
CA MET A 48 -14.02 1.00 9.70
C MET A 48 -15.27 1.20 8.81
N GLY A 49 -15.71 0.16 8.08
CA GLY A 49 -16.92 0.15 7.27
C GLY A 49 -16.73 0.58 5.82
N PHE A 50 -15.50 0.78 5.34
CA PHE A 50 -15.25 1.05 3.91
C PHE A 50 -15.52 -0.19 3.08
N LYS A 51 -16.11 -0.01 1.89
CA LYS A 51 -16.54 -1.11 1.02
C LYS A 51 -15.81 -1.18 -0.31
N ASN A 52 -15.35 -0.04 -0.83
CA ASN A 52 -14.70 0.04 -2.13
C ASN A 52 -13.18 0.06 -1.92
N LEU A 53 -12.66 -1.12 -1.59
CA LEU A 53 -11.27 -1.36 -1.20
C LEU A 53 -10.61 -2.26 -2.25
N SER A 54 -9.47 -1.82 -2.76
CA SER A 54 -8.63 -2.58 -3.67
C SER A 54 -7.18 -2.48 -3.22
N GLY A 55 -6.36 -3.44 -3.64
CA GLY A 55 -4.94 -3.44 -3.35
C GLY A 55 -4.11 -3.78 -4.57
N VAL A 56 -2.84 -3.43 -4.53
CA VAL A 56 -1.84 -3.95 -5.47
C VAL A 56 -0.59 -4.38 -4.74
N ASP A 57 0.06 -5.39 -5.29
CA ASP A 57 1.38 -5.80 -4.85
C ASP A 57 2.18 -6.38 -6.02
N LYS A 58 3.51 -6.37 -5.90
CA LYS A 58 4.43 -7.06 -6.81
C LYS A 58 4.73 -8.49 -6.33
N ASN A 59 4.49 -8.77 -5.05
CA ASN A 59 4.71 -10.07 -4.42
C ASN A 59 3.45 -10.94 -4.50
N GLU A 60 3.53 -12.07 -5.21
CA GLU A 60 2.41 -13.00 -5.35
C GLU A 60 1.94 -13.59 -4.02
N ASP A 61 2.82 -13.80 -3.04
CA ASP A 61 2.45 -14.29 -1.71
C ASP A 61 1.55 -13.27 -0.98
N ALA A 62 1.88 -11.98 -1.07
CA ALA A 62 1.08 -10.89 -0.48
C ALA A 62 -0.31 -10.81 -1.13
N ILE A 63 -0.37 -10.95 -2.45
CA ILE A 63 -1.63 -11.00 -3.21
C ILE A 63 -2.48 -12.19 -2.76
N ASN A 64 -1.90 -13.38 -2.68
CA ASN A 64 -2.60 -14.59 -2.29
C ASN A 64 -3.12 -14.49 -0.85
N LEU A 65 -2.31 -13.96 0.07
CA LEU A 65 -2.70 -13.71 1.45
C LEU A 65 -3.89 -12.73 1.54
N CYS A 66 -3.84 -11.60 0.82
CA CYS A 66 -4.92 -10.63 0.83
C CYS A 66 -6.21 -11.18 0.18
N LYS A 67 -6.09 -11.99 -0.88
CA LYS A 67 -7.23 -12.68 -1.50
C LYS A 67 -7.90 -13.66 -0.53
N GLN A 68 -7.14 -14.40 0.28
CA GLN A 68 -7.69 -15.27 1.33
C GLN A 68 -8.48 -14.49 2.39
N LYS A 69 -8.11 -13.22 2.64
CA LYS A 69 -8.86 -12.28 3.52
C LYS A 69 -10.08 -11.65 2.84
N GLY A 70 -10.33 -11.98 1.57
CA GLY A 70 -11.46 -11.50 0.78
C GLY A 70 -11.26 -10.09 0.22
N PHE A 71 -10.03 -9.70 -0.09
CA PHE A 71 -9.72 -8.46 -0.80
C PHE A 71 -9.43 -8.70 -2.29
N GLU A 72 -9.81 -7.74 -3.11
CA GLU A 72 -9.39 -7.68 -4.50
C GLU A 72 -7.98 -7.06 -4.57
N VAL A 73 -6.99 -7.90 -4.87
CA VAL A 73 -5.60 -7.46 -5.04
C VAL A 73 -5.08 -7.87 -6.41
N ILE A 74 -4.53 -6.89 -7.13
CA ILE A 74 -4.02 -7.03 -8.48
C ILE A 74 -2.50 -7.07 -8.45
N TRP A 75 -1.91 -7.99 -9.21
CA TRP A 75 -0.46 -7.96 -9.43
C TRP A 75 -0.10 -6.73 -10.28
N SER A 76 0.75 -5.84 -9.76
CA SER A 76 1.14 -4.62 -10.44
C SER A 76 2.47 -4.08 -9.89
N ASN A 77 3.28 -3.47 -10.75
CA ASN A 77 4.39 -2.63 -10.31
C ASN A 77 3.88 -1.21 -10.17
N LEU A 78 3.62 -0.78 -8.92
CA LEU A 78 2.90 0.46 -8.65
C LEU A 78 1.58 0.49 -9.45
N PHE A 79 1.42 1.44 -10.38
CA PHE A 79 0.18 1.63 -11.14
C PHE A 79 0.18 0.97 -12.53
N SER A 80 1.20 0.18 -12.90
CA SER A 80 1.36 -0.33 -14.27
C SER A 80 0.14 -1.08 -14.82
N ASN A 81 -0.61 -1.78 -13.97
CA ASN A 81 -1.82 -2.52 -14.34
C ASN A 81 -3.12 -1.85 -13.87
N ILE A 82 -3.05 -0.58 -13.44
CA ILE A 82 -4.17 0.17 -12.89
C ILE A 82 -4.57 1.26 -13.87
N LYS A 83 -5.87 1.31 -14.20
CA LYS A 83 -6.43 2.33 -15.13
C LYS A 83 -7.35 3.32 -14.43
N GLU A 84 -7.76 2.99 -13.21
CA GLU A 84 -8.80 3.71 -12.49
C GLU A 84 -8.22 4.84 -11.65
N LYS A 85 -9.13 5.69 -11.16
CA LYS A 85 -8.82 6.77 -10.23
C LYS A 85 -9.45 6.50 -8.86
N PHE A 86 -8.83 7.09 -7.83
CA PHE A 86 -9.15 6.81 -6.43
C PHE A 86 -9.30 8.10 -5.62
N ASP A 87 -10.23 8.07 -4.66
CA ASP A 87 -10.40 9.13 -3.67
C ASP A 87 -9.28 9.10 -2.61
N LEU A 88 -8.71 7.93 -2.38
CA LEU A 88 -7.59 7.73 -1.46
C LEU A 88 -6.64 6.68 -2.03
N ILE A 89 -5.37 7.05 -2.13
CA ILE A 89 -4.27 6.14 -2.43
C ILE A 89 -3.43 6.03 -1.14
N ILE A 90 -3.17 4.81 -0.70
CA ILE A 90 -2.36 4.52 0.48
C ILE A 90 -1.06 3.88 0.03
N PHE A 91 0.07 4.29 0.59
CA PHE A 91 1.34 3.60 0.35
C PHE A 91 2.23 3.64 1.59
N ASN A 92 2.55 2.46 2.15
CA ASN A 92 3.70 2.30 3.03
C ASN A 92 4.88 1.74 2.21
N PRO A 93 5.71 2.60 1.59
CA PRO A 93 6.77 2.15 0.70
C PRO A 93 7.91 1.47 1.46
N PRO A 94 8.72 0.63 0.81
CA PRO A 94 10.10 0.47 1.23
C PRO A 94 10.81 1.83 1.14
N TYR A 95 11.36 2.32 2.25
CA TYR A 95 11.91 3.67 2.40
C TYR A 95 13.38 3.73 2.82
N LEU A 96 14.02 2.59 3.09
CA LEU A 96 15.41 2.55 3.53
C LEU A 96 16.39 2.67 2.35
N PRO A 97 17.50 3.42 2.50
CA PRO A 97 18.61 3.34 1.57
C PRO A 97 19.13 1.91 1.45
N ALA A 98 19.49 1.49 0.24
CA ALA A 98 20.05 0.16 0.00
C ALA A 98 21.32 -0.06 0.82
N ASP A 99 21.31 -1.10 1.66
CA ASP A 99 22.46 -1.55 2.43
C ASP A 99 22.90 -2.94 1.95
N LYS A 100 24.16 -3.07 1.53
CA LYS A 100 24.73 -4.35 1.07
C LYS A 100 24.87 -5.39 2.18
N ARG A 101 24.74 -4.97 3.44
CA ARG A 101 24.80 -5.84 4.62
C ARG A 101 23.43 -6.39 4.99
N GLU A 102 22.36 -5.84 4.44
CA GLU A 102 21.00 -6.32 4.67
C GLU A 102 20.76 -7.63 3.92
N ASP A 103 19.99 -8.52 4.54
CA ASP A 103 19.55 -9.75 3.89
C ASP A 103 18.69 -9.43 2.65
N THR A 104 18.85 -10.21 1.59
CA THR A 104 18.17 -9.95 0.31
C THR A 104 16.65 -10.05 0.43
N GLU A 105 16.13 -10.95 1.28
CA GLU A 105 14.68 -11.10 1.49
C GLU A 105 14.11 -9.88 2.22
N SER A 106 14.82 -9.38 3.23
CA SER A 106 14.46 -8.14 3.95
C SER A 106 14.44 -6.93 3.00
N ALA A 107 15.52 -6.77 2.21
CA ALA A 107 15.71 -5.63 1.32
C ALA A 107 14.57 -5.48 0.28
N ILE A 108 13.89 -6.56 -0.11
CA ILE A 108 12.76 -6.53 -1.05
C ILE A 108 11.59 -5.66 -0.54
N SER A 109 11.39 -5.64 0.79
CA SER A 109 10.27 -4.99 1.47
C SER A 109 10.67 -3.69 2.16
N THR A 110 11.96 -3.43 2.36
CA THR A 110 12.46 -2.26 3.10
C THR A 110 13.23 -1.28 2.22
N SER A 111 13.90 -1.72 1.15
CA SER A 111 14.80 -0.87 0.36
C SER A 111 14.09 -0.05 -0.72
N GLY A 112 14.13 1.28 -0.58
CA GLY A 112 13.50 2.23 -1.50
C GLY A 112 14.38 2.66 -2.68
N GLY A 113 15.60 2.12 -2.79
CA GLY A 113 16.62 2.49 -3.77
C GLY A 113 17.92 2.91 -3.11
N LYS A 114 18.85 3.50 -3.89
CA LYS A 114 20.17 3.91 -3.38
C LYS A 114 20.05 4.86 -2.18
N ASN A 115 19.12 5.80 -2.25
CA ASN A 115 18.86 6.79 -1.20
C ASN A 115 17.58 6.50 -0.40
N GLY A 116 16.84 5.43 -0.73
CA GLY A 116 15.59 5.05 -0.08
C GLY A 116 14.35 5.82 -0.55
N SER A 117 14.50 6.78 -1.49
CA SER A 117 13.40 7.65 -1.93
C SER A 117 13.00 7.41 -3.39
N GLU A 118 13.76 6.62 -4.13
CA GLU A 118 13.57 6.44 -5.57
C GLU A 118 12.21 5.83 -5.90
N LEU A 119 11.77 4.82 -5.15
CA LEU A 119 10.45 4.23 -5.34
C LEU A 119 9.33 5.21 -4.98
N ILE A 120 9.50 5.98 -3.91
CA ILE A 120 8.54 7.01 -3.47
C ILE A 120 8.39 8.08 -4.54
N ASN A 121 9.51 8.55 -5.11
CA ASN A 121 9.52 9.55 -6.17
C ASN A 121 8.79 9.04 -7.42
N LYS A 122 9.04 7.78 -7.82
CA LYS A 122 8.33 7.15 -8.93
C LYS A 122 6.83 7.04 -8.66
N PHE A 123 6.45 6.57 -7.47
CA PHE A 123 5.07 6.51 -7.03
C PHE A 123 4.39 7.87 -7.08
N LEU A 124 5.01 8.94 -6.57
CA LEU A 124 4.41 10.28 -6.55
C LEU A 124 4.18 10.86 -7.96
N VAL A 125 4.99 10.46 -8.94
CA VAL A 125 4.77 10.85 -10.34
C VAL A 125 3.56 10.11 -10.91
N GLU A 126 3.50 8.79 -10.74
CA GLU A 126 2.42 7.95 -11.28
C GLU A 126 1.08 8.21 -10.56
N ALA A 127 1.08 8.34 -9.24
CA ALA A 127 -0.13 8.51 -8.43
C ALA A 127 -0.97 9.72 -8.87
N LYS A 128 -0.35 10.78 -9.42
CA LYS A 128 -1.05 11.97 -9.92
C LYS A 128 -2.09 11.65 -11.00
N THR A 129 -1.84 10.67 -11.86
CA THR A 129 -2.79 10.28 -12.93
C THR A 129 -3.90 9.36 -12.42
N HIS A 130 -3.72 8.77 -11.23
CA HIS A 130 -4.67 7.87 -10.57
C HIS A 130 -5.41 8.52 -9.41
N LEU A 131 -5.18 9.81 -9.14
CA LEU A 131 -5.84 10.54 -8.08
C LEU A 131 -7.07 11.30 -8.59
N GLU A 132 -8.17 11.22 -7.86
CA GLU A 132 -9.33 12.07 -8.10
C GLU A 132 -9.05 13.55 -7.78
N ILE A 133 -9.87 14.46 -8.32
CA ILE A 133 -9.68 15.94 -8.19
C ILE A 133 -9.61 16.39 -6.71
N LYS A 134 -10.24 15.64 -5.80
CA LYS A 134 -10.19 15.86 -4.33
C LYS A 134 -9.62 14.66 -3.58
N GLY A 135 -8.91 13.80 -4.31
CA GLY A 135 -8.27 12.62 -3.76
C GLY A 135 -7.13 12.99 -2.84
N LYS A 136 -6.75 12.06 -1.96
CA LYS A 136 -5.58 12.19 -1.10
C LYS A 136 -4.63 11.02 -1.28
N ILE A 137 -3.36 11.30 -1.03
CA ILE A 137 -2.33 10.28 -0.85
C ILE A 137 -1.99 10.27 0.64
N ILE A 138 -1.92 9.08 1.23
CA ILE A 138 -1.47 8.87 2.61
C ILE A 138 -0.36 7.83 2.60
#